data_AF-A0A0P1EVW6-F1
#
_entry.id   AF-A0A0P1EVW6-F1
#
_cell.length_a   1.000
_cell.length_b   1.000
_cell.length_c   1.000
_cell.angle_alpha   90.00
_cell.angle_beta   90.00
_cell.angle_gamma   90.00
#
_symmetry.space_group_name_H-M   'P 1'
#
loop_
_entity.id
_entity.type
_entity.pdbx_description
1 polymer ?
#
loop_
_entity_poly.entity_id
_entity_poly.type
_entity_poly.pdbx_seq_one_letter_code
_entity_poly.pdbx_strand_id
1 'polypeptide(L)'
;MVLPNDSSNDPFDLMTQVNAMECLINALLKSGAVRSRLVAKVFGGARMIGSSAAVGEKNAEFVLSFLSDEGIPVESQDLGGTQARRIRFEPTTGRVQLKLVTDRPIEPIIAAPKPPAASGLELF
;
A
#
# COMPACT_ATOMS: atom_id res chain seq x y z
N MET A 1 0.92 1.48 0.87
CA MET A 1 2.29 0.99 1.10
C MET A 1 2.76 1.59 2.42
N VAL A 2 3.25 0.77 3.35
CA VAL A 2 3.78 1.25 4.65
C VAL A 2 5.25 0.85 4.68
N LEU A 3 6.14 1.83 4.81
CA LEU A 3 7.58 1.62 4.90
C LEU A 3 8.09 1.87 6.33
N PRO A 4 9.18 1.21 6.73
CA PRO A 4 9.83 1.46 8.02
C PRO A 4 10.32 2.90 8.08
N ASN A 5 10.16 3.56 9.22
CA ASN A 5 10.59 4.94 9.42
C ASN A 5 11.52 4.99 10.62
N ASP A 6 12.82 5.12 10.36
CA ASP A 6 13.79 5.56 11.36
C ASP A 6 14.17 7.01 11.05
N SER A 7 13.34 7.92 11.57
CA SER A 7 13.63 9.32 11.91
C SER A 7 14.78 10.02 11.17
N SER A 8 14.70 10.14 9.85
CA SER A 8 15.49 11.11 9.09
C SER A 8 14.81 11.35 7.75
N ASN A 9 15.02 12.51 7.13
CA ASN A 9 14.57 12.77 5.76
C ASN A 9 15.47 11.98 4.81
N ASP A 10 15.47 10.65 4.96
CA ASP A 10 16.48 9.79 4.38
C ASP A 10 16.23 9.71 2.87
N PRO A 11 17.20 10.09 2.03
CA PRO A 11 17.08 9.94 0.58
C PRO A 11 16.72 8.50 0.18
N PHE A 12 17.10 7.53 1.01
CA PHE A 12 16.80 6.12 0.85
C PHE A 12 15.30 5.79 0.94
N ASP A 13 14.55 6.45 1.83
CA ASP A 13 13.10 6.26 1.96
C ASP A 13 12.36 6.83 0.75
N LEU A 14 12.82 7.97 0.23
CA LEU A 14 12.24 8.58 -0.97
C LEU A 14 12.49 7.73 -2.20
N MET A 15 13.72 7.25 -2.40
CA MET A 15 14.06 6.32 -3.49
C MET A 15 13.25 5.02 -3.41
N THR A 16 13.04 4.49 -2.20
CA THR A 16 12.26 3.27 -2.01
C THR A 16 10.78 3.48 -2.37
N GLN A 17 10.20 4.63 -2.01
CA GLN A 17 8.82 4.99 -2.37
C GLN A 17 8.64 5.17 -3.88
N VAL A 18 9.54 5.92 -4.52
CA VAL A 18 9.55 6.11 -5.98
C VAL A 18 9.68 4.77 -6.69
N ASN A 19 10.68 3.96 -6.33
CA ASN A 19 10.94 2.68 -6.98
C ASN A 19 9.75 1.72 -6.88
N ALA A 20 9.05 1.68 -5.74
CA ALA A 20 7.88 0.83 -5.60
C ALA A 20 6.70 1.30 -6.46
N MET A 21 6.46 2.62 -6.55
CA MET A 21 5.41 3.17 -7.42
C MET A 21 5.73 2.94 -8.90
N GLU A 22 6.98 3.17 -9.29
CA GLU A 22 7.45 2.91 -10.66
C GLU A 22 7.31 1.43 -11.03
N CYS A 23 7.74 0.53 -10.13
CA CYS A 23 7.61 -0.90 -10.34
C CYS A 23 6.14 -1.32 -10.50
N LEU A 24 5.23 -0.75 -9.70
CA LEU A 24 3.79 -1.00 -9.82
C LEU A 24 3.23 -0.50 -11.16
N ILE A 25 3.51 0.75 -11.53
CA ILE A 25 3.05 1.34 -12.80
C ILE A 25 3.59 0.51 -13.97
N ASN A 26 4.87 0.17 -13.97
CA ASN A 26 5.49 -0.63 -15.01
C ASN A 26 4.89 -2.03 -15.10
N ALA A 27 4.56 -2.67 -13.97
CA ALA A 27 3.86 -3.95 -13.97
C ALA A 27 2.45 -3.85 -14.58
N LEU A 28 1.71 -2.77 -14.29
CA LEU A 28 0.40 -2.52 -14.90
C LEU A 28 0.52 -2.30 -16.42
N LEU A 29 1.48 -1.49 -16.87
CA LEU A 29 1.72 -1.25 -18.29
C LEU A 29 2.10 -2.53 -19.03
N LYS A 30 2.98 -3.35 -18.45
CA LYS A 30 3.33 -4.68 -18.99
C LYS A 30 2.14 -5.63 -19.07
N SER A 31 1.16 -5.45 -18.19
CA SER A 31 -0.10 -6.22 -18.19
C SER A 31 -1.16 -5.66 -19.15
N GLY A 32 -0.82 -4.67 -19.99
CA GLY A 32 -1.70 -4.08 -20.98
C GLY A 32 -2.49 -2.85 -20.51
N ALA A 33 -2.18 -2.31 -19.33
CA ALA A 33 -2.72 -1.01 -18.93
C ALA A 33 -2.22 0.09 -19.86
N VAL A 34 -3.06 1.09 -20.10
CA VAL A 34 -2.69 2.27 -20.89
C VAL A 34 -2.48 3.42 -19.93
N ARG A 35 -1.31 4.06 -20.00
CA ARG A 35 -0.90 5.13 -19.08
C ARG A 35 -1.94 6.24 -18.96
N SER A 36 -2.52 6.70 -20.07
CA SER A 36 -3.55 7.76 -20.08
C SER A 36 -4.90 7.34 -19.47
N ARG A 37 -5.11 6.05 -19.21
CA ARG A 37 -6.31 5.50 -18.55
C ARG A 37 -6.06 5.13 -17.09
N LEU A 38 -4.85 5.34 -16.57
CA LEU A 38 -4.56 5.12 -15.17
C LEU A 38 -5.26 6.19 -14.33
N VAL A 39 -5.89 5.73 -13.26
CA VAL A 39 -6.50 6.58 -12.24
C VAL A 39 -6.05 6.06 -10.88
N ALA A 40 -5.92 6.97 -9.92
CA ALA A 40 -5.50 6.64 -8.57
C ALA A 40 -6.62 6.83 -7.56
N LYS A 41 -6.61 5.98 -6.53
CA LYS A 41 -7.44 6.14 -5.34
C LYS A 41 -6.55 6.02 -4.11
N VAL A 42 -6.47 7.08 -3.32
CA VAL A 42 -5.44 7.21 -2.29
C VAL A 42 -6.06 7.11 -0.90
N PHE A 43 -5.59 6.17 -0.08
CA PHE A 43 -6.17 5.92 1.24
C PHE A 43 -5.07 5.72 2.28
N GLY A 44 -5.28 6.20 3.50
CA GLY A 44 -4.39 5.94 4.63
C GLY A 44 -3.86 7.22 5.29
N GLY A 45 -2.58 7.24 5.63
CA GLY A 45 -1.94 8.39 6.27
C GLY A 45 -2.45 8.74 7.68
N ALA A 46 -3.06 7.78 8.39
CA ALA A 46 -3.58 8.03 9.73
C ALA A 46 -2.45 8.34 10.73
N ARG A 47 -2.67 9.36 11.56
CA ARG A 47 -1.84 9.72 12.71
C ARG A 47 -2.23 8.82 13.89
N MET A 48 -1.64 7.63 13.94
CA MET A 48 -1.76 6.77 15.12
C MET A 48 -0.81 7.25 16.22
N ILE A 49 -1.19 7.08 17.49
CA ILE A 49 -0.38 7.49 18.65
C ILE A 49 1.01 6.83 18.57
N GLY A 50 2.08 7.63 18.66
CA GLY A 50 3.48 7.17 18.58
C GLY A 50 4.28 7.81 17.43
N SER A 51 5.52 7.35 17.21
CA SER A 51 6.44 7.86 16.17
C SER A 51 5.90 7.71 14.74
N SER A 52 4.94 6.80 14.52
CA SER A 52 4.31 6.55 13.23
C SER A 52 3.35 7.67 12.77
N ALA A 53 2.98 8.60 13.65
CA ALA A 53 2.03 9.67 13.33
C ALA A 53 2.54 10.60 12.20
N ALA A 54 3.81 11.01 12.27
CA ALA A 54 4.40 11.93 11.29
C ALA A 54 4.66 11.25 9.93
N VAL A 55 4.78 9.93 9.92
CA VAL A 55 5.08 9.12 8.73
C VAL A 55 3.87 9.04 7.81
N GLY A 56 2.68 8.88 8.40
CA GLY A 56 1.43 8.78 7.65
C GLY A 56 1.14 10.04 6.82
N GLU A 57 1.37 11.21 7.40
CA GLU A 57 1.18 12.51 6.75
C GLU A 57 2.16 12.71 5.59
N LYS A 58 3.46 12.50 5.83
CA LYS A 58 4.50 12.60 4.79
C LYS A 58 4.26 11.64 3.63
N ASN A 59 3.86 10.40 3.91
CA ASN A 59 3.56 9.42 2.86
C ASN A 59 2.35 9.85 2.02
N ALA A 60 1.34 10.45 2.66
CA ALA A 60 0.17 10.96 1.95
C ALA A 60 0.56 12.13 1.03
N GLU A 61 1.35 13.08 1.51
CA GLU A 61 1.87 14.20 0.72
C GLU A 61 2.73 13.73 -0.45
N PHE A 62 3.66 12.82 -0.20
CA PHE A 62 4.53 12.25 -1.23
C PHE A 62 3.71 11.58 -2.35
N VAL A 63 2.75 10.72 -2.01
CA VAL A 63 1.95 10.00 -3.01
C VAL A 63 1.13 10.96 -3.85
N LEU A 64 0.55 12.01 -3.25
CA LEU A 64 -0.21 13.02 -3.99
C LEU A 64 0.69 13.81 -4.96
N SER A 65 1.90 14.20 -4.53
CA SER A 65 2.87 14.87 -5.40
C SER A 65 3.29 13.96 -6.56
N PHE A 66 3.69 12.72 -6.26
CA PHE A 66 4.13 11.76 -7.26
C PHE A 66 3.07 11.49 -8.33
N LEU A 67 1.82 11.30 -7.92
CA LEU A 67 0.71 11.08 -8.86
C LEU A 67 0.42 12.30 -9.73
N SER A 68 0.55 13.51 -9.16
CA SER A 68 0.44 14.76 -9.91
C SER A 68 1.55 14.87 -10.96
N ASP A 69 2.80 14.59 -10.58
CA ASP A 69 3.97 14.66 -11.45
C ASP A 69 3.89 13.63 -12.59
N GLU A 70 3.37 12.43 -12.31
CA GLU A 70 3.13 11.37 -13.31
C GLU A 70 1.88 11.58 -14.17
N GLY A 71 1.09 12.62 -13.88
CA GLY A 71 -0.16 12.94 -14.60
C GLY A 71 -1.28 11.91 -14.38
N ILE A 72 -1.29 11.22 -13.24
CA ILE A 72 -2.30 10.21 -12.89
C ILE A 72 -3.37 10.88 -12.02
N PRO A 73 -4.60 11.08 -12.53
CA PRO A 73 -5.66 11.74 -11.76
C PRO A 73 -6.10 10.90 -10.56
N VAL A 74 -6.33 11.58 -9.43
CA VAL A 74 -6.89 10.97 -8.22
C VAL A 74 -8.41 11.06 -8.26
N GLU A 75 -9.10 9.92 -8.41
CA GLU A 75 -10.57 9.86 -8.42
C GLU A 75 -11.20 9.96 -7.03
N SER A 76 -10.50 9.46 -6.01
CA SER A 76 -11.01 9.46 -4.64
C SER A 76 -9.87 9.38 -3.64
N GLN A 77 -10.00 10.08 -2.51
CA GLN A 77 -9.03 10.00 -1.44
C GLN A 77 -9.68 9.97 -0.05
N ASP A 78 -9.09 9.22 0.89
CA ASP A 78 -9.38 9.29 2.34
C ASP A 78 -8.06 9.20 3.12
N LEU A 79 -7.56 10.36 3.52
CA LEU A 79 -6.22 10.56 4.10
C LEU A 79 -6.33 11.07 5.54
N GLY A 80 -5.29 10.90 6.34
CA GLY A 80 -5.22 11.47 7.70
C GLY A 80 -6.10 10.74 8.71
N GLY A 81 -6.60 11.42 9.73
CA GLY A 81 -7.40 10.81 10.82
C GLY A 81 -6.56 10.04 11.84
N THR A 82 -7.20 9.50 12.88
CA THR A 82 -6.51 8.85 14.02
C THR A 82 -6.70 7.33 14.10
N GLN A 83 -7.53 6.77 13.21
CA GLN A 83 -7.91 5.36 13.23
C GLN A 83 -7.31 4.60 12.05
N ALA A 84 -7.01 3.30 12.25
CA ALA A 84 -6.63 2.42 11.16
C ALA A 84 -7.80 2.23 10.19
N ARG A 85 -7.46 2.04 8.92
CA ARG A 85 -8.44 1.75 7.88
C ARG A 85 -8.08 0.47 7.17
N ARG A 86 -9.04 -0.44 7.06
CA ARG A 86 -8.93 -1.63 6.21
C ARG A 86 -9.53 -1.33 4.86
N ILE A 87 -8.74 -1.53 3.82
CA ILE A 87 -9.11 -1.26 2.43
C ILE A 87 -9.26 -2.59 1.69
N ARG A 88 -10.37 -2.75 0.97
CA ARG A 88 -10.55 -3.81 -0.03
C ARG A 88 -10.70 -3.14 -1.38
N PHE A 89 -9.81 -3.47 -2.30
CA PHE A 89 -9.84 -2.98 -3.68
C PHE A 89 -10.30 -4.10 -4.62
N GLU A 90 -11.28 -3.79 -5.47
CA GLU A 90 -11.76 -4.66 -6.54
C GLU A 90 -11.16 -4.17 -7.88
N PRO A 91 -10.12 -4.83 -8.43
CA PRO A 91 -9.37 -4.32 -9.58
C PRO A 91 -10.18 -4.25 -10.87
N THR A 92 -11.17 -5.14 -11.02
CA THR A 92 -12.01 -5.24 -12.23
C THR A 92 -12.98 -4.07 -12.36
N THR A 93 -13.44 -3.51 -11.24
CA THR A 93 -14.42 -2.41 -11.20
C THR A 93 -13.80 -1.09 -10.72
N GLY A 94 -12.60 -1.14 -10.14
CA GLY A 94 -11.99 -0.01 -9.45
C GLY A 94 -12.68 0.35 -8.13
N ARG A 95 -13.59 -0.51 -7.62
CA ARG A 95 -14.34 -0.22 -6.39
C ARG A 95 -13.45 -0.40 -5.17
N VAL A 96 -13.58 0.53 -4.24
CA VAL A 96 -12.89 0.48 -2.95
C VAL A 96 -13.92 0.41 -1.83
N GLN A 97 -13.74 -0.55 -0.92
CA GLN A 97 -14.46 -0.61 0.34
C GLN A 97 -13.51 -0.27 1.47
N LEU A 98 -13.93 0.70 2.28
CA LEU A 98 -13.16 1.21 3.41
C LEU A 98 -13.91 0.89 4.70
N LYS A 99 -13.21 0.31 5.68
CA LYS A 99 -13.75 0.06 7.01
C LYS A 99 -12.76 0.57 8.05
N LEU A 100 -13.22 1.47 8.92
CA LEU A 100 -12.44 1.87 10.08
C LEU A 100 -12.28 0.68 11.02
N VAL A 101 -11.05 0.43 11.44
CA VAL A 101 -10.76 -0.60 12.42
C VAL A 101 -11.11 -0.02 13.78
N THR A 102 -12.27 -0.45 14.29
CA THR A 102 -12.61 -0.31 15.71
C THR A 102 -11.82 -1.34 16.50
N ASP A 103 -11.45 -1.01 17.73
CA ASP A 103 -10.54 -1.73 18.63
C ASP A 103 -11.08 -3.10 19.07
N ARG A 104 -11.35 -3.97 18.10
CA ARG A 104 -11.54 -5.40 18.32
C ARG A 104 -10.19 -6.05 18.06
N PRO A 105 -9.69 -6.89 18.99
CA PRO A 105 -8.46 -7.62 18.78
C PRO A 105 -8.53 -8.34 17.44
N ILE A 106 -7.57 -8.04 16.57
CA ILE A 106 -7.44 -8.69 15.27
C ILE A 106 -7.04 -10.13 15.59
N GLU A 107 -7.97 -11.09 15.46
CA GLU A 107 -7.58 -12.50 15.46
C GLU A 107 -6.53 -12.67 14.36
N PRO A 108 -5.32 -13.16 14.69
CA PRO A 108 -4.27 -13.32 13.70
C PRO A 108 -4.80 -14.22 12.58
N ILE A 109 -4.69 -13.75 11.34
CA ILE A 109 -4.95 -14.58 10.18
C ILE A 109 -3.88 -15.67 10.24
N ILE A 110 -4.25 -16.86 10.73
CA ILE A 110 -3.39 -18.04 10.74
C ILE A 110 -3.03 -18.26 9.27
N ALA A 111 -1.75 -18.04 8.94
CA ALA A 111 -1.21 -18.33 7.62
C ALA A 111 -1.63 -19.76 7.27
N ALA A 112 -2.23 -19.94 6.08
CA ALA A 112 -2.59 -21.27 5.60
C ALA A 112 -1.39 -22.21 5.81
N PRO A 113 -1.59 -23.43 6.35
CA PRO A 113 -0.50 -24.33 6.62
C PRO A 113 0.29 -24.52 5.32
N LYS A 114 1.58 -24.20 5.36
CA LYS A 114 2.51 -24.45 4.26
C LYS A 114 2.30 -25.91 3.84
N PRO A 115 2.03 -26.21 2.56
CA PRO A 115 1.83 -27.60 2.14
C PRO A 115 3.05 -28.42 2.60
N PRO A 116 2.82 -29.62 3.17
CA PRO A 116 3.89 -30.43 3.72
C PRO A 116 4.95 -30.64 2.64
N ALA A 117 6.21 -30.40 3.02
CA ALA A 117 7.36 -30.64 2.16
C ALA A 117 7.27 -32.08 1.64
N ALA A 118 7.24 -32.24 0.32
CA ALA A 118 7.27 -33.55 -0.32
C ALA A 118 8.49 -34.31 0.21
N SER A 119 8.23 -35.36 0.99
CA SER A 119 9.25 -36.24 1.52
C SER A 119 9.86 -36.99 0.34
N GLY A 120 11.12 -36.69 0.03
CA GLY A 120 11.90 -37.46 -0.93
C GLY A 120 11.97 -38.91 -0.45
N LEU A 121 11.60 -39.83 -1.34
CA LEU A 121 11.79 -41.27 -1.13
C LEU A 121 13.30 -41.54 -1.01
N GLU A 122 13.74 -42.04 0.15
CA GLU A 122 14.97 -42.84 0.21
C GLU A 122 14.59 -44.28 -0.16
N LEU A 123 15.13 -44.75 -1.29
CA LEU A 123 15.12 -46.16 -1.69
C LEU A 123 16.27 -46.86 -0.96
N PHE A 124 15.97 -48.07 -0.48
CA PHE A 124 16.85 -49.03 0.20
C PHE A 124 18.23 -49.21 -0.42
#